data_AF-A0A3D0HN07-F1
#
_entry.id   AF-A0A3D0HN07-F1
#
_cell.length_a   1.000
_cell.length_b   1.000
_cell.length_c   1.000
_cell.angle_alpha   90.00
_cell.angle_beta   90.00
_cell.angle_gamma   90.00
#
_symmetry.space_group_name_H-M   'P 1'
#
loop_
_entity.id
_entity.type
_entity.pdbx_description
1 polymer ?
#
loop_
_entity_poly.entity_id
_entity_poly.type
_entity_poly.pdbx_seq_one_letter_code
_entity_poly.pdbx_strand_id
1 'polypeptide(L)'
;MIKIVLTNDIVKRISVIDENRFKMNTINLPYRIADHLRKISKKKSSYASNKIEGNPLSEQQADEVMEQDPHRHFLKPEQEVRNYYMALQVLEERAKQEVPFSKELILEVQALVEKGASEEKIGLRGE
;
A
#
# COMPACT_ATOMS: atom_id res chain seq x y z
N MET A 1 -29.10 0.40 -5.89
CA MET A 1 -28.31 -0.81 -6.22
C MET A 1 -27.44 -0.48 -7.42
N ILE A 2 -26.12 -0.51 -7.29
CA ILE A 2 -25.22 -0.31 -8.45
C ILE A 2 -25.34 -1.56 -9.32
N LYS A 3 -25.80 -1.43 -10.57
CA LYS A 3 -25.88 -2.53 -11.52
C LYS A 3 -24.55 -2.67 -12.24
N ILE A 4 -23.74 -3.63 -11.81
CA ILE A 4 -22.46 -3.94 -12.47
C ILE A 4 -22.75 -4.76 -13.72
N VAL A 5 -22.30 -4.29 -14.88
CA VAL A 5 -22.44 -5.00 -16.16
C VAL A 5 -21.11 -5.69 -16.48
N LEU A 6 -21.13 -7.02 -16.60
CA LEU A 6 -19.98 -7.79 -17.05
C LEU A 6 -19.99 -7.86 -18.57
N THR A 7 -19.00 -7.23 -19.21
CA THR A 7 -18.79 -7.35 -20.66
C THR A 7 -17.83 -8.51 -20.95
N ASN A 8 -17.86 -9.02 -22.18
CA ASN A 8 -16.93 -10.07 -22.61
C ASN A 8 -15.46 -9.67 -22.43
N ASP A 9 -15.12 -8.39 -22.62
CA ASP A 9 -13.76 -7.88 -22.41
C ASP A 9 -13.35 -7.91 -20.94
N ILE A 10 -14.26 -7.57 -20.02
CA ILE A 10 -14.02 -7.66 -18.57
C ILE A 10 -13.78 -9.12 -18.20
N VAL A 11 -14.63 -10.04 -18.66
CA VAL A 11 -14.49 -11.47 -18.39
C VAL A 11 -13.15 -11.99 -18.91
N LYS A 12 -12.77 -11.66 -20.15
CA LYS A 12 -11.49 -12.06 -20.74
C LYS A 12 -10.30 -11.59 -19.91
N ARG A 13 -10.34 -10.35 -19.41
CA ARG A 13 -9.27 -9.80 -18.54
C ARG A 13 -9.21 -10.52 -17.19
N ILE A 14 -10.37 -10.77 -16.57
CA ILE A 14 -10.45 -11.54 -15.31
C ILE A 14 -9.86 -12.94 -15.50
N SER A 15 -10.19 -13.63 -16.59
CA SER A 15 -9.67 -14.97 -16.88
C SER A 15 -8.14 -14.98 -17.00
N VAL A 16 -7.54 -13.99 -17.69
CA VAL A 16 -6.08 -13.87 -17.79
C VAL A 16 -5.44 -13.59 -16.41
N ILE A 17 -6.06 -12.74 -15.59
CA ILE A 17 -5.58 -12.47 -14.23
C ILE A 17 -5.63 -13.74 -13.37
N ASP A 18 -6.73 -14.48 -13.43
CA ASP A 18 -6.90 -15.70 -12.63
C ASP A 18 -5.96 -16.82 -13.08
N GLU A 19 -5.75 -16.99 -14.38
CA GLU A 19 -4.76 -17.94 -14.92
C GLU A 19 -3.34 -17.62 -14.41
N ASN A 20 -2.95 -16.35 -14.43
CA ASN A 20 -1.64 -15.92 -13.94
C ASN A 20 -1.52 -16.09 -12.41
N ARG A 21 -2.59 -15.79 -11.66
CA ARG A 21 -2.65 -16.01 -10.21
C ARG A 21 -2.52 -17.50 -9.88
N PHE A 22 -3.17 -18.37 -10.63
CA PHE A 22 -3.05 -19.82 -10.45
C PHE A 22 -1.61 -20.28 -10.69
N LYS A 23 -0.98 -19.88 -11.81
CA LYS A 23 0.42 -20.19 -12.11
C LYS A 23 1.34 -19.73 -10.97
N MET A 24 1.20 -18.50 -10.51
CA MET A 24 1.94 -17.93 -9.37
C MET A 24 1.84 -18.80 -8.10
N ASN A 25 0.64 -19.29 -7.78
CA ASN A 25 0.41 -20.11 -6.58
C ASN A 25 1.04 -21.51 -6.64
N THR A 26 1.42 -22.00 -7.83
CA THR A 26 2.09 -23.30 -7.98
C THR A 26 3.60 -23.23 -7.79
N ILE A 27 4.18 -22.02 -7.74
CA ILE A 27 5.62 -21.82 -7.59
C ILE A 27 6.01 -21.97 -6.12
N ASN A 28 6.93 -22.89 -5.83
CA ASN A 28 7.55 -22.99 -4.51
C ASN A 28 8.79 -22.08 -4.41
N LEU A 29 8.70 -20.99 -3.63
CA LEU A 29 9.81 -20.07 -3.40
C LEU A 29 10.41 -20.30 -2.01
N PRO A 30 11.76 -20.36 -1.88
CA PRO A 30 12.41 -20.33 -0.58
C PRO A 30 11.99 -19.09 0.22
N TYR A 31 11.74 -19.28 1.52
CA TYR A 31 11.23 -18.23 2.42
C TYR A 31 12.02 -16.92 2.31
N ARG A 32 13.36 -16.98 2.31
CA ARG A 32 14.22 -15.80 2.22
C ARG A 32 14.02 -15.00 0.92
N ILE A 33 13.79 -15.70 -0.20
CA ILE A 33 13.55 -15.05 -1.49
C ILE A 33 12.17 -14.40 -1.50
N ALA A 34 11.14 -15.11 -1.01
CA ALA A 34 9.79 -14.59 -0.92
C ALA A 34 9.72 -13.34 -0.01
N ASP A 35 10.38 -13.37 1.14
CA ASP A 35 10.45 -12.25 2.07
C ASP A 35 11.16 -11.02 1.45
N HIS A 36 12.29 -11.25 0.77
CA HIS A 36 13.00 -10.19 0.04
C HIS A 36 12.13 -9.56 -1.06
N LEU A 37 11.42 -10.38 -1.85
CA LEU A 37 10.50 -9.89 -2.88
C LEU A 37 9.33 -9.09 -2.28
N ARG A 38 8.78 -9.51 -1.13
CA ARG A 38 7.76 -8.75 -0.40
C ARG A 38 8.29 -7.39 0.07
N LYS A 39 9.51 -7.34 0.62
CA LYS A 39 10.15 -6.08 1.03
C LYS A 39 10.28 -5.13 -0.17
N ILE A 40 10.78 -5.62 -1.31
CA ILE A 40 10.90 -4.82 -2.54
C ILE A 40 9.52 -4.36 -3.05
N SER A 41 8.53 -5.26 -3.06
CA SER A 41 7.17 -4.94 -3.52
C SER A 41 6.54 -3.83 -2.68
N LYS A 42 6.64 -3.89 -1.35
CA LYS A 42 6.13 -2.83 -0.46
C LYS A 42 6.84 -1.50 -0.70
N LYS A 43 8.16 -1.50 -0.88
CA LYS A 43 8.94 -0.30 -1.19
C LYS A 43 8.49 0.34 -2.51
N LYS A 44 8.42 -0.45 -3.59
CA LYS A 44 7.96 0.02 -4.90
C LYS A 44 6.51 0.52 -4.87
N SER A 45 5.62 -0.18 -4.17
CA SER A 45 4.24 0.26 -4.01
C SER A 45 4.15 1.58 -3.27
N SER A 46 4.92 1.76 -2.20
CA SER A 46 4.92 3.01 -1.43
C SER A 46 5.38 4.18 -2.29
N TYR A 47 6.51 4.03 -2.99
CA TYR A 47 6.96 5.04 -3.94
C TYR A 47 5.91 5.36 -5.00
N ALA A 48 5.38 4.35 -5.70
CA ALA A 48 4.46 4.56 -6.82
C ALA A 48 3.13 5.20 -6.37
N SER A 49 2.57 4.75 -5.25
CA SER A 49 1.32 5.30 -4.70
C SER A 49 1.48 6.75 -4.25
N ASN A 50 2.56 7.10 -3.58
CA ASN A 50 2.81 8.50 -3.24
C ASN A 50 3.15 9.34 -4.49
N LYS A 51 3.79 8.75 -5.51
CA LYS A 51 4.16 9.46 -6.74
C LYS A 51 2.94 9.91 -7.55
N ILE A 52 1.90 9.07 -7.64
CA ILE A 52 0.65 9.43 -8.34
C ILE A 52 -0.10 10.58 -7.64
N GLU A 53 0.06 10.72 -6.31
CA GLU A 53 -0.49 11.81 -5.51
C GLU A 53 0.41 13.08 -5.53
N GLY A 54 1.45 13.10 -6.37
CA GLY A 54 2.32 14.26 -6.57
C GLY A 54 3.52 14.37 -5.64
N ASN A 55 3.89 13.30 -4.92
CA ASN A 55 5.06 13.32 -4.06
C ASN A 55 6.36 13.57 -4.89
N PRO A 56 7.22 14.52 -4.48
CA PRO A 56 8.37 14.95 -5.26
C PRO A 56 9.54 13.98 -5.25
N LEU A 57 9.59 13.03 -4.30
CA LEU A 57 10.74 12.15 -4.15
C LEU A 57 10.99 11.30 -5.40
N SER A 58 12.26 10.97 -5.63
CA SER A 58 12.67 9.92 -6.56
C SER A 58 12.50 8.54 -5.93
N GLU A 59 12.51 7.48 -6.73
CA GLU A 59 12.44 6.10 -6.22
C GLU A 59 13.59 5.80 -5.26
N GLN A 60 14.80 6.27 -5.56
CA GLN A 60 15.97 6.09 -4.70
C GLN A 60 15.79 6.81 -3.35
N GLN A 61 15.34 8.06 -3.36
CA GLN A 61 15.10 8.82 -2.12
C GLN A 61 14.01 8.16 -1.28
N ALA A 62 12.92 7.71 -1.91
CA ALA A 62 11.86 6.96 -1.24
C ALA A 62 12.42 5.68 -0.60
N ASP A 63 13.28 4.95 -1.31
CA ASP A 63 13.90 3.73 -0.82
C ASP A 63 14.78 3.97 0.42
N GLU A 64 15.67 4.96 0.34
CA GLU A 64 16.55 5.35 1.45
C GLU A 64 15.73 5.76 2.67
N VAL A 65 14.68 6.56 2.47
CA VAL A 65 13.79 7.03 3.54
C VAL A 65 13.11 5.88 4.27
N MET A 66 12.72 4.79 3.58
CA MET A 66 12.09 3.62 4.22
C MET A 66 13.07 2.78 5.05
N GLU A 67 14.38 2.90 4.84
CA GLU A 67 15.41 2.16 5.59
C GLU A 67 16.01 2.97 6.75
N GLN A 68 15.71 4.26 6.85
CA GLN A 68 16.24 5.15 7.87
C GLN A 68 15.58 4.98 9.25
N ASP A 69 16.34 5.37 10.28
CA ASP A 69 15.95 5.32 11.69
C ASP A 69 14.61 6.06 11.95
N PRO A 70 13.62 5.45 12.63
CA PRO A 70 12.34 6.08 12.93
C PRO A 70 12.37 7.37 13.75
N HIS A 71 13.46 7.62 14.49
CA HIS A 71 13.63 8.79 15.35
C HIS A 71 14.26 10.00 14.62
N ARG A 72 14.60 9.85 13.33
CA ARG A 72 15.06 10.96 12.50
C ARG A 72 13.91 11.96 12.25
N HIS A 73 14.25 13.24 12.13
CA HIS A 73 13.34 14.25 11.60
C HIS A 73 13.18 14.09 10.08
N PHE A 74 11.98 13.74 9.65
CA PHE A 74 11.61 13.58 8.24
C PHE A 74 10.92 14.84 7.70
N LEU A 75 11.20 15.16 6.44
CA LEU A 75 10.40 16.14 5.71
C LEU A 75 9.02 15.55 5.38
N LYS A 76 8.02 16.41 5.15
CA LYS A 76 6.65 15.97 4.84
C LYS A 76 6.58 14.92 3.71
N PRO A 77 7.26 15.09 2.55
CA PRO A 77 7.26 14.07 1.49
C PRO A 77 7.85 12.72 1.91
N GLU A 78 8.86 12.74 2.78
CA GLU A 78 9.51 11.54 3.30
C GLU A 78 8.58 10.81 4.27
N GLN A 79 7.92 11.58 5.15
CA GLN A 79 6.94 11.04 6.09
C GLN A 79 5.76 10.39 5.36
N GLU A 80 5.24 11.00 4.30
CA GLU A 80 4.15 10.44 3.48
C GLU A 80 4.51 9.05 2.91
N VAL A 81 5.73 8.88 2.38
CA VAL A 81 6.20 7.58 1.86
C VAL A 81 6.36 6.55 2.98
N ARG A 82 6.92 6.96 4.13
CA ARG A 82 7.09 6.06 5.29
C ARG A 82 5.75 5.62 5.85
N ASN A 83 4.80 6.54 5.99
CA ASN A 83 3.47 6.26 6.47
C ASN A 83 2.77 5.21 5.61
N TYR A 84 2.85 5.35 4.29
CA TYR A 84 2.28 4.36 3.37
C TYR A 84 2.96 2.99 3.52
N TYR A 85 4.29 2.96 3.60
CA TYR A 85 5.04 1.71 3.81
C TYR A 85 4.62 1.00 5.12
N MET A 86 4.49 1.76 6.21
CA MET A 86 4.02 1.25 7.49
C MET A 86 2.56 0.76 7.42
N ALA A 87 1.69 1.49 6.70
CA ALA A 87 0.31 1.06 6.49
C ALA A 87 0.22 -0.28 5.76
N LEU A 88 1.10 -0.54 4.78
CA LEU A 88 1.20 -1.85 4.12
C LEU A 88 1.64 -2.96 5.10
N GLN A 89 2.54 -2.68 6.03
CA GLN A 89 2.95 -3.64 7.05
C GLN A 89 1.80 -3.99 7.99
N VAL A 90 1.06 -2.98 8.47
CA VAL A 90 -0.12 -3.18 9.32
C VAL A 90 -1.18 -3.98 8.56
N LEU A 91 -1.49 -3.63 7.31
CA LEU A 91 -2.44 -4.40 6.50
C LEU A 91 -2.02 -5.86 6.31
N GLU A 92 -0.73 -6.13 6.13
CA GLU A 92 -0.20 -7.50 6.02
C GLU A 92 -0.41 -8.28 7.34
N GLU A 93 -0.22 -7.64 8.49
CA GLU A 93 -0.48 -8.25 9.80
C GLU A 93 -1.98 -8.48 10.05
N ARG A 94 -2.82 -7.48 9.74
CA ARG A 94 -4.29 -7.59 9.83
C ARG A 94 -4.82 -8.71 8.94
N ALA A 95 -4.27 -8.87 7.73
CA ALA A 95 -4.62 -9.96 6.83
C ALA A 95 -4.21 -11.34 7.38
N LYS A 96 -3.02 -11.47 8.00
CA LYS A 96 -2.60 -12.71 8.68
C LYS A 96 -3.48 -13.08 9.87
N GLN A 97 -4.05 -12.08 10.53
CA GLN A 97 -5.01 -12.23 11.64
C GLN A 97 -6.45 -12.42 11.15
N GLU A 98 -6.68 -12.45 9.83
CA GLU A 98 -8.01 -12.57 9.21
C GLU A 98 -9.01 -11.52 9.72
N VAL A 99 -8.52 -10.30 10.01
CA VAL A 99 -9.37 -9.19 10.48
C VAL A 99 -10.39 -8.86 9.38
N PRO A 100 -11.71 -8.89 9.68
CA PRO A 100 -12.73 -8.57 8.70
C PRO A 100 -12.59 -7.15 8.18
N PHE A 101 -12.92 -6.95 6.89
CA PHE A 101 -13.01 -5.62 6.33
C PHE A 101 -14.11 -4.81 7.02
N SER A 102 -13.74 -3.65 7.57
CA SER A 102 -14.63 -2.82 8.38
C SER A 102 -14.31 -1.34 8.22
N LYS A 103 -15.22 -0.47 8.67
CA LYS A 103 -14.98 0.98 8.69
C LYS A 103 -13.82 1.32 9.61
N GLU A 104 -13.70 0.60 10.72
CA GLU A 104 -12.64 0.75 11.71
C GLU A 104 -11.27 0.47 11.10
N LEU A 105 -11.16 -0.60 10.29
CA LEU A 105 -9.92 -0.92 9.57
C LEU A 105 -9.56 0.17 8.55
N ILE A 106 -10.53 0.71 7.82
CA ILE A 106 -10.31 1.83 6.89
C ILE A 106 -9.78 3.05 7.63
N LEU A 107 -10.39 3.41 8.76
CA LEU A 107 -10.00 4.58 9.55
C LEU A 107 -8.63 4.39 10.21
N GLU A 108 -8.28 3.18 10.65
CA GLU A 108 -6.95 2.85 11.16
C GLU A 108 -5.89 3.09 10.07
N VAL A 109 -6.09 2.53 8.87
CA VAL A 109 -5.17 2.70 7.74
C VAL A 109 -5.07 4.17 7.33
N GLN A 110 -6.20 4.90 7.27
CA GLN A 110 -6.21 6.33 6.98
C GLN A 110 -5.38 7.12 8.00
N ALA A 111 -5.57 6.86 9.30
CA ALA A 111 -4.85 7.54 10.36
C ALA A 111 -3.33 7.28 10.29
N LEU A 112 -2.91 6.09 9.86
CA LEU A 112 -1.50 5.77 9.62
C LEU A 112 -0.94 6.54 8.42
N VAL A 113 -1.65 6.56 7.29
CA VAL A 113 -1.21 7.24 6.06
C VAL A 113 -1.10 8.75 6.27
N GLU A 114 -2.06 9.36 6.95
CA GLU A 114 -2.15 10.82 7.15
C GLU A 114 -1.39 11.33 8.38
N LYS A 115 -0.69 10.45 9.12
CA LYS A 115 0.02 10.85 10.35
C LYS A 115 1.05 11.94 10.07
N GLY A 116 0.84 13.13 10.64
CA GLY A 116 1.72 14.29 10.43
C GLY A 116 1.45 15.07 9.15
N ALA A 117 0.35 14.80 8.44
CA ALA A 117 -0.18 15.70 7.43
C ALA A 117 -0.66 17.01 8.09
N SER A 118 -0.53 18.15 7.39
CA SER A 118 -1.04 19.44 7.89
C SER A 118 -2.57 19.41 7.94
N GLU A 119 -3.16 20.18 8.85
CA GLU A 119 -4.61 20.27 9.07
C GLU A 119 -5.40 20.55 7.78
N GLU A 120 -4.78 21.19 6.78
CA GLU A 120 -5.37 21.42 5.44
C GLU A 120 -5.73 20.15 4.66
N LYS A 121 -5.05 19.01 4.88
CA LYS A 121 -5.38 17.71 4.26
C LYS A 121 -6.34 16.88 5.13
N ILE A 122 -6.54 17.25 6.40
CA ILE A 122 -7.55 16.65 7.28
C ILE A 122 -8.90 17.26 6.89
N GLY A 123 -9.36 16.96 5.68
CA GLY A 123 -10.52 17.59 5.08
C GLY A 123 -11.72 17.63 6.03
N LEU A 124 -12.21 18.84 6.29
CA LEU A 124 -13.60 19.19 6.66
C LEU A 124 -14.30 18.17 7.60
N ARG A 125 -13.65 17.78 8.69
CA ARG A 125 -14.30 17.07 9.80
C ARG A 125 -14.51 18.04 10.95
N GLY A 126 -15.42 18.99 10.74
CA GLY A 126 -15.74 20.02 11.71
C GLY A 126 -16.72 21.07 11.21
N GLU A 127 -17.85 20.65 10.63
CA GLU A 127 -19.15 21.32 10.77
C GLU A 127 -20.24 20.25 10.88
#